data_AF-A0A1Z8WT03-F1
#
_entry.id   AF-A0A1Z8WT03-F1
#
_cell.length_a   1.000
_cell.length_b   1.000
_cell.length_c   1.000
_cell.angle_alpha   90.00
_cell.angle_beta   90.00
_cell.angle_gamma   90.00
#
_symmetry.space_group_name_H-M   'P 1'
#
loop_
_entity.id
_entity.type
_entity.pdbx_description
1 polymer ?
#
loop_
_entity_poly.entity_id
_entity_poly.type
_entity_poly.pdbx_seq_one_letter_code
_entity_poly.pdbx_strand_id
1 'polypeptide(L)'
;MLTLGLDVSTSATGYCILDSCGKIIEFGYITLAKIKNLHLKGDHFRKEISKICSNHNISSIFIEECFQRYAPGMSSARTITRLASFNGIVQYICFDEFKIHPSIISVSEARKLCGIKTQTKKKAGKAVKQQVFEWVTNHLGQNWPTKTLKSGPRKGTITIVGEAYDMADAWVIANAGFVKSK
;
A
#
# COMPACT_ATOMS: atom_id res chain seq x y z
N MET A 1 0.57 -14.53 -15.59
CA MET A 1 0.33 -13.08 -15.49
C MET A 1 0.61 -12.67 -14.06
N LEU A 2 1.35 -11.58 -13.84
CA LEU A 2 1.67 -11.07 -12.51
C LEU A 2 0.99 -9.72 -12.29
N THR A 3 0.33 -9.57 -11.15
CA THR A 3 -0.40 -8.35 -10.78
C THR A 3 0.32 -7.64 -9.65
N LEU A 4 0.73 -6.39 -9.88
CA LEU A 4 1.32 -5.52 -8.86
C LEU A 4 0.24 -4.59 -8.28
N GLY A 5 0.04 -4.63 -6.97
CA GLY A 5 -0.76 -3.66 -6.22
C GLY A 5 0.12 -2.74 -5.37
N LEU A 6 -0.23 -1.45 -5.32
CA LEU A 6 0.49 -0.43 -4.56
C LEU A 6 -0.45 0.36 -3.61
N ASP A 7 -0.07 0.46 -2.34
CA ASP A 7 -0.62 1.44 -1.39
C ASP A 7 0.38 2.59 -1.23
N VAL A 8 0.05 3.74 -1.82
CA VAL A 8 0.99 4.86 -2.00
C VAL A 8 0.85 5.87 -0.87
N SER A 9 1.94 6.07 -0.13
CA SER A 9 2.08 7.18 0.82
C SER A 9 3.43 7.86 0.69
N THR A 10 3.52 9.08 1.19
CA THR A 10 4.79 9.82 1.22
C THR A 10 5.75 9.36 2.32
N SER A 11 5.33 8.48 3.24
CA SER A 11 6.19 7.92 4.30
C SER A 11 6.66 6.51 3.99
N ALA A 12 5.79 5.67 3.45
CA ALA A 12 6.07 4.33 3.02
C ALA A 12 5.08 3.95 1.91
N THR A 13 5.52 3.20 0.91
CA THR A 13 4.63 2.65 -0.12
C THR A 13 4.64 1.14 0.00
N GLY A 14 3.50 0.54 0.33
CA GLY A 14 3.34 -0.91 0.32
C GLY A 14 3.26 -1.43 -1.11
N TYR A 15 3.77 -2.64 -1.36
CA TYR A 15 3.60 -3.33 -2.64
C TYR A 15 3.29 -4.81 -2.43
N CYS A 16 2.52 -5.38 -3.35
CA CYS A 16 2.24 -6.81 -3.40
C CYS A 16 2.16 -7.29 -4.85
N ILE A 17 2.78 -8.43 -5.14
CA ILE A 17 2.79 -9.11 -6.42
C ILE A 17 2.06 -10.43 -6.26
N LEU A 18 0.98 -10.60 -7.03
CA LEU A 18 0.21 -11.83 -7.11
C LEU A 18 0.46 -12.53 -8.45
N ASP A 19 0.45 -13.87 -8.45
CA ASP A 19 0.39 -14.65 -9.67
C ASP A 19 -1.04 -14.75 -10.25
N SER A 20 -1.17 -15.46 -11.37
CA SER A 20 -2.45 -15.69 -12.04
C SER A 20 -3.43 -16.58 -11.25
N CYS A 21 -2.99 -17.15 -10.13
CA CYS A 21 -3.83 -17.91 -9.20
C CYS A 21 -4.21 -17.09 -7.96
N GLY A 22 -3.69 -15.86 -7.82
CA GLY A 22 -3.90 -14.99 -6.66
C GLY A 22 -2.97 -15.30 -5.50
N LYS A 23 -1.92 -16.10 -5.71
CA LYS A 23 -0.90 -16.41 -4.70
C LYS A 23 0.13 -15.28 -4.65
N ILE A 24 0.54 -14.92 -3.43
CA ILE A 24 1.61 -13.94 -3.20
C ILE A 24 2.94 -14.51 -3.69
N ILE A 25 3.55 -13.82 -4.64
CA ILE A 25 4.91 -14.06 -5.13
C ILE A 25 5.91 -13.26 -4.30
N GLU A 26 5.60 -11.98 -4.11
CA GLU A 26 6.39 -11.06 -3.29
C GLU A 26 5.47 -9.98 -2.72
N PHE A 27 5.77 -9.47 -1.54
CA PHE A 27 5.12 -8.31 -0.97
C PHE A 27 6.05 -7.65 0.04
N GLY A 28 5.94 -6.34 0.18
CA GLY A 28 6.91 -5.56 0.94
C GLY A 28 6.53 -4.09 1.00
N TYR A 29 7.49 -3.26 1.39
CA TYR A 29 7.29 -1.83 1.47
C TYR A 29 8.56 -1.07 1.10
N ILE A 30 8.37 0.11 0.51
CA ILE A 30 9.43 1.07 0.16
C ILE A 30 9.40 2.18 1.20
N THR A 31 10.47 2.33 1.99
CA THR A 31 10.52 3.35 3.04
C THR A 31 10.92 4.71 2.46
N LEU A 32 10.06 5.72 2.62
CA LEU A 32 10.28 7.06 2.11
C LEU A 32 10.46 8.10 3.23
N ALA A 33 10.13 7.76 4.48
CA ALA A 33 9.99 8.70 5.60
C ALA A 33 11.22 9.60 5.83
N LYS A 34 12.43 9.08 5.60
CA LYS A 34 13.69 9.82 5.78
C LYS A 34 14.05 10.77 4.63
N ILE A 35 13.34 10.69 3.51
CA ILE A 35 13.57 11.51 2.32
C ILE A 35 12.65 12.72 2.36
N LYS A 36 13.20 13.94 2.29
CA LYS A 36 12.39 15.16 2.46
C LYS A 36 11.62 15.57 1.21
N ASN A 37 12.30 15.65 0.06
CA ASN A 37 11.75 16.21 -1.16
C ASN A 37 10.93 15.18 -1.96
N LEU A 38 9.85 15.61 -2.63
CA LEU A 38 9.00 14.72 -3.42
C LEU A 38 9.74 14.12 -4.62
N HIS A 39 10.55 14.91 -5.33
CA HIS A 39 11.34 14.41 -6.45
C HIS A 39 12.35 13.34 -5.99
N LEU A 40 13.07 13.58 -4.88
CA LEU A 40 13.99 12.57 -4.32
C LEU A 40 13.26 11.31 -3.84
N LYS A 41 12.02 11.44 -3.33
CA LYS A 41 11.17 10.28 -3.04
C LYS A 41 10.82 9.54 -4.33
N GLY A 42 10.51 10.26 -5.40
CA GLY A 42 10.28 9.72 -6.73
C GLY A 42 11.50 8.95 -7.25
N ASP A 43 12.69 9.53 -7.15
CA ASP A 43 13.94 8.87 -7.58
C ASP A 43 14.22 7.60 -6.77
N HIS A 44 14.00 7.63 -5.45
CA HIS A 44 14.15 6.44 -4.62
C HIS A 44 13.10 5.38 -4.94
N PHE A 45 11.84 5.78 -5.09
CA PHE A 45 10.76 4.89 -5.49
C PHE A 45 11.03 4.24 -6.86
N ARG A 46 11.47 5.03 -7.85
CA ARG A 46 11.88 4.54 -9.18
C ARG A 46 12.94 3.46 -9.05
N LYS A 47 14.02 3.69 -8.28
CA LYS A 47 15.08 2.70 -8.07
C LYS A 47 14.57 1.37 -7.52
N GLU A 48 13.63 1.38 -6.59
CA GLU A 48 13.06 0.15 -6.04
C GLU A 48 12.08 -0.51 -7.03
N ILE A 49 11.31 0.28 -7.77
CA ILE A 49 10.39 -0.22 -8.80
C ILE A 49 11.13 -0.82 -10.00
N SER A 50 12.23 -0.23 -10.46
CA SER A 50 13.04 -0.79 -11.56
C SER A 50 13.61 -2.16 -11.22
N LYS A 51 13.90 -2.43 -9.93
CA LYS A 51 14.29 -3.77 -9.47
C LYS A 51 13.11 -4.74 -9.58
N ILE A 52 11.92 -4.34 -9.15
CA ILE A 52 10.70 -5.16 -9.30
C ILE A 52 10.44 -5.45 -10.78
N CYS A 53 10.56 -4.45 -11.65
CA CYS A 53 10.41 -4.60 -13.10
C CYS A 53 11.43 -5.56 -13.71
N SER A 54 12.69 -5.51 -13.26
CA SER A 54 13.74 -6.41 -13.74
C SER A 54 13.54 -7.85 -13.23
N ASN A 55 13.02 -8.02 -12.02
CA ASN A 55 12.88 -9.32 -11.36
C ASN A 55 11.57 -10.04 -11.72
N HIS A 56 10.54 -9.30 -12.09
CA HIS A 56 9.19 -9.82 -12.29
C HIS A 56 8.59 -9.29 -13.59
N ASN A 57 8.05 -10.19 -14.41
CA ASN A 57 7.31 -9.82 -15.61
C ASN A 57 5.87 -9.40 -15.25
N ILE A 58 5.74 -8.21 -14.67
CA ILE A 58 4.46 -7.61 -14.28
C ILE A 58 3.60 -7.37 -15.53
N SER A 59 2.35 -7.83 -15.50
CA SER A 59 1.40 -7.68 -16.62
C SER A 59 0.28 -6.68 -16.33
N SER A 60 0.06 -6.32 -15.07
CA SER A 60 -0.98 -5.38 -14.66
C SER A 60 -0.58 -4.68 -13.37
N ILE A 61 -0.87 -3.38 -13.27
CA ILE A 61 -0.54 -2.55 -12.10
C ILE A 61 -1.81 -1.90 -11.59
N PHE A 62 -2.06 -2.00 -10.28
CA PHE A 62 -3.17 -1.36 -9.59
C PHE A 62 -2.66 -0.47 -8.47
N ILE A 63 -3.21 0.74 -8.38
CA ILE A 63 -2.81 1.75 -7.39
C ILE A 63 -4.03 2.26 -6.66
N GLU A 64 -3.94 2.40 -5.35
CA GLU A 64 -4.99 3.04 -4.55
C GLU A 64 -5.22 4.50 -4.98
N GLU A 65 -6.50 4.86 -5.12
CA GLU A 65 -6.92 6.24 -5.33
C GLU A 65 -6.55 7.13 -4.13
N CYS A 66 -5.89 8.26 -4.40
CA CYS A 66 -5.59 9.23 -3.35
C CYS A 66 -6.87 9.92 -2.85
N PHE A 67 -7.05 9.97 -1.53
CA PHE A 67 -8.19 10.65 -0.90
C PHE A 67 -8.22 12.16 -1.21
N GLN A 68 -9.34 12.67 -1.73
CA GLN A 68 -9.48 14.06 -2.19
C GLN A 68 -10.38 14.95 -1.32
N ARG A 69 -10.89 14.48 -0.18
CA ARG A 69 -11.87 15.25 0.62
C ARG A 69 -11.18 16.20 1.60
N TYR A 70 -11.52 17.49 1.48
CA TYR A 70 -11.20 18.53 2.46
C TYR A 70 -12.35 18.67 3.45
N ALA A 71 -12.10 18.50 4.74
CA ALA A 71 -13.09 18.73 5.79
C ALA A 71 -12.43 19.17 7.11
N PRO A 72 -13.10 20.00 7.93
CA PRO A 72 -12.62 20.33 9.27
C PRO A 72 -12.35 19.07 10.10
N GLY A 73 -11.18 18.99 10.75
CA GLY A 73 -10.76 17.83 11.54
C GLY A 73 -10.15 16.66 10.75
N MET A 74 -9.98 16.79 9.43
CA MET A 74 -9.21 15.85 8.60
C MET A 74 -7.75 16.31 8.37
N SER A 75 -7.00 15.53 7.58
CA SER A 75 -5.65 15.90 7.12
C SER A 75 -5.61 17.32 6.55
N SER A 76 -4.52 18.03 6.83
CA SER A 76 -4.32 19.39 6.30
C SER A 76 -4.35 19.39 4.77
N ALA A 77 -4.79 20.50 4.16
CA ALA A 77 -4.76 20.66 2.71
C ALA A 77 -3.36 20.39 2.14
N ARG A 78 -2.32 20.85 2.83
CA ARG A 78 -0.91 20.58 2.48
C ARG A 78 -0.60 19.08 2.43
N THR A 79 -1.09 18.29 3.38
CA THR A 79 -0.88 16.84 3.41
C THR A 79 -1.60 16.15 2.25
N ILE A 80 -2.85 16.54 1.99
CA ILE A 80 -3.67 15.99 0.90
C ILE A 80 -3.03 16.28 -0.45
N THR A 81 -2.68 17.55 -0.72
CA THR A 81 -2.02 17.95 -1.97
C THR A 81 -0.70 17.22 -2.14
N ARG A 82 0.12 17.12 -1.08
CA ARG A 82 1.41 16.42 -1.13
C ARG A 82 1.24 14.93 -1.46
N LEU A 83 0.24 14.27 -0.88
CA LEU A 83 -0.06 12.87 -1.18
C LEU A 83 -0.53 12.70 -2.62
N ALA A 84 -1.45 13.55 -3.08
CA ALA A 84 -1.96 13.52 -4.46
C ALA A 84 -0.83 13.76 -5.48
N SER A 85 0.03 14.75 -5.25
CA SER A 85 1.20 15.01 -6.11
C SER A 85 2.14 13.80 -6.15
N PHE A 86 2.39 13.16 -5.01
CA PHE A 86 3.26 11.98 -4.98
C PHE A 86 2.62 10.76 -5.64
N ASN A 87 1.32 10.56 -5.46
CA ASN A 87 0.57 9.50 -6.13
C ASN A 87 0.64 9.67 -7.66
N GLY A 88 0.52 10.89 -8.19
CA GLY A 88 0.75 11.18 -9.61
C GLY A 88 2.18 10.87 -10.08
N ILE A 89 3.19 11.21 -9.28
CA ILE A 89 4.59 10.84 -9.57
C ILE A 89 4.76 9.31 -9.64
N VAL A 90 4.17 8.58 -8.69
CA VAL A 90 4.21 7.11 -8.66
C VAL A 90 3.54 6.51 -9.89
N GLN A 91 2.34 6.98 -10.26
CA GLN A 91 1.65 6.54 -11.48
C GLN A 91 2.52 6.74 -12.72
N TYR A 92 3.12 7.92 -12.87
CA TYR A 92 4.00 8.22 -14.00
C TYR A 92 5.24 7.31 -14.03
N ILE A 93 5.90 7.11 -12.89
CA ILE A 93 7.06 6.21 -12.78
C ILE A 93 6.67 4.78 -13.14
N CYS A 94 5.54 4.27 -12.65
CA CYS A 94 5.08 2.93 -13.01
C CYS A 94 4.82 2.80 -14.52
N PHE A 95 4.17 3.79 -15.14
CA PHE A 95 4.00 3.80 -16.59
C PHE A 95 5.35 3.81 -17.33
N ASP A 96 6.29 4.64 -16.89
CA ASP A 96 7.59 4.78 -17.56
C ASP A 96 8.47 3.53 -17.41
N GLU A 97 8.51 2.91 -16.23
CA GLU A 97 9.34 1.73 -15.97
C GLU A 97 8.76 0.45 -16.59
N PHE A 98 7.45 0.22 -16.44
CA PHE A 98 6.82 -1.03 -16.89
C PHE A 98 6.20 -0.96 -18.29
N LYS A 99 6.02 0.25 -18.84
CA LYS A 99 5.24 0.50 -20.07
C LYS A 99 3.80 -0.03 -19.99
N ILE A 100 3.24 -0.05 -18.78
CA ILE A 100 1.87 -0.47 -18.46
C ILE A 100 1.14 0.72 -17.83
N HIS A 101 -0.06 1.01 -18.31
CA HIS A 101 -0.92 2.03 -17.70
C HIS A 101 -1.46 1.52 -16.35
N PRO A 102 -1.12 2.16 -15.20
CA PRO A 102 -1.64 1.74 -13.91
C PRO A 102 -3.14 2.00 -13.83
N SER A 103 -3.89 1.02 -13.33
CA SER A 103 -5.32 1.15 -13.05
C SER A 103 -5.53 1.68 -11.63
N ILE A 104 -6.33 2.73 -11.50
CA ILE A 104 -6.65 3.29 -10.19
C ILE A 104 -7.89 2.59 -9.62
N ILE A 105 -7.85 2.24 -8.34
CA ILE A 105 -8.96 1.61 -7.64
C ILE A 105 -9.27 2.34 -6.34
N SER A 106 -10.55 2.57 -6.08
CA SER A 106 -10.97 3.17 -4.82
C SER A 106 -10.86 2.17 -3.67
N VAL A 107 -10.58 2.67 -2.47
CA VAL A 107 -10.48 1.87 -1.25
C VAL A 107 -11.76 1.07 -0.97
N SER A 108 -12.92 1.66 -1.22
CA SER A 108 -14.22 1.02 -1.02
C SER A 108 -14.43 -0.13 -2.00
N GLU A 109 -14.11 0.07 -3.28
CA GLU A 109 -14.17 -0.96 -4.31
C GLU A 109 -13.21 -2.11 -3.99
N ALA A 110 -11.96 -1.80 -3.64
CA ALA A 110 -10.94 -2.81 -3.35
C ALA A 110 -11.34 -3.71 -2.18
N ARG A 111 -11.82 -3.11 -1.07
CA ARG A 111 -12.34 -3.85 0.09
C ARG A 111 -13.55 -4.71 -0.26
N LYS A 112 -14.48 -4.18 -1.07
CA LYS A 112 -15.66 -4.92 -1.52
C LYS A 112 -15.27 -6.16 -2.33
N LEU A 113 -14.35 -6.01 -3.28
CA LEU A 113 -13.86 -7.12 -4.11
C LEU A 113 -13.11 -8.18 -3.29
N CYS A 114 -12.44 -7.77 -2.21
CA CYS A 114 -11.82 -8.70 -1.26
C CYS A 114 -12.80 -9.30 -0.23
N GLY A 115 -14.07 -8.90 -0.21
CA GLY A 115 -15.05 -9.35 0.78
C GLY A 115 -14.85 -8.77 2.20
N ILE A 116 -14.07 -7.69 2.33
CA ILE A 116 -13.72 -7.09 3.62
C ILE A 116 -14.85 -6.19 4.10
N LYS A 117 -15.54 -6.62 5.15
CA LYS A 117 -16.57 -5.82 5.83
C LYS A 117 -15.94 -5.02 6.96
N THR A 118 -16.17 -3.71 6.97
CA THR A 118 -15.67 -2.81 8.03
C THR A 118 -16.81 -2.08 8.69
N GLN A 119 -16.62 -1.70 9.95
CA GLN A 119 -17.59 -0.94 10.73
C GLN A 119 -16.95 0.36 11.23
N THR A 120 -17.79 1.32 11.64
CA THR A 120 -17.30 2.57 12.22
C THR A 120 -16.55 2.31 13.53
N LYS A 121 -15.58 3.17 13.86
CA LYS A 121 -14.81 3.06 15.12
C LYS A 121 -15.71 3.00 16.36
N LYS A 122 -16.84 3.74 16.35
CA LYS A 122 -17.84 3.71 17.43
C LYS A 122 -18.45 2.33 17.65
N LYS A 123 -18.68 1.56 16.58
CA LYS A 123 -19.27 0.21 16.65
C LYS A 123 -18.23 -0.88 16.94
N ALA A 124 -17.08 -0.81 16.26
CA ALA A 124 -16.06 -1.86 16.36
C ALA A 124 -15.06 -1.67 17.51
N GLY A 125 -14.99 -0.48 18.12
CA GLY A 125 -13.96 -0.12 19.11
C GLY A 125 -12.57 0.12 18.51
N LYS A 126 -12.37 -0.14 17.21
CA LYS A 126 -11.08 -0.02 16.50
C LYS A 126 -11.23 0.71 15.18
N ALA A 127 -10.14 1.35 14.73
CA ALA A 127 -10.11 2.07 13.47
C ALA A 127 -10.27 1.13 12.27
N VAL A 128 -10.79 1.62 11.15
CA VAL A 128 -11.01 0.83 9.93
C VAL A 128 -9.69 0.21 9.43
N LYS A 129 -8.59 0.98 9.44
CA LYS A 129 -7.26 0.48 9.04
C LYS A 129 -6.81 -0.73 9.89
N GLN A 130 -7.15 -0.75 11.18
CA GLN A 130 -6.89 -1.90 12.06
C GLN A 130 -7.79 -3.10 11.74
N GLN A 131 -9.07 -2.86 11.45
CA GLN A 131 -9.99 -3.94 11.03
C GLN A 131 -9.52 -4.63 9.75
N VAL A 132 -9.08 -3.84 8.76
CA VAL A 132 -8.54 -4.36 7.49
C VAL A 132 -7.28 -5.18 7.75
N PHE A 133 -6.32 -4.63 8.49
CA PHE A 133 -5.07 -5.32 8.81
C PHE A 133 -5.29 -6.67 9.51
N GLU A 134 -6.16 -6.71 10.52
CA GLU A 134 -6.47 -7.96 11.23
C GLU A 134 -7.18 -8.96 10.32
N TRP A 135 -8.10 -8.50 9.46
CA TRP A 135 -8.76 -9.37 8.49
C TRP A 135 -7.75 -9.99 7.52
N VAL A 136 -6.87 -9.17 6.93
CA VAL A 136 -5.82 -9.62 6.00
C VAL A 136 -4.86 -10.57 6.69
N THR A 137 -4.45 -10.26 7.92
CA THR A 137 -3.58 -11.13 8.74
C THR A 137 -4.18 -12.51 8.92
N ASN A 138 -5.45 -12.57 9.31
CA ASN A 138 -6.15 -13.84 9.52
C ASN A 138 -6.40 -14.60 8.22
N HIS A 139 -6.72 -13.87 7.14
CA HIS A 139 -6.98 -14.46 5.83
C HIS A 139 -5.73 -15.09 5.21
N LEU A 140 -4.57 -14.42 5.35
CA LEU A 140 -3.31 -14.88 4.78
C LEU A 140 -2.52 -15.81 5.70
N GLY A 141 -2.79 -15.81 7.01
CA GLY A 141 -1.96 -16.51 7.99
C GLY A 141 -0.52 -16.00 8.02
N GLN A 142 -0.32 -14.71 7.73
CA GLN A 142 0.98 -14.14 7.39
C GLN A 142 1.75 -13.65 8.62
N ASN A 143 3.07 -13.89 8.61
CA ASN A 143 4.00 -13.25 9.54
C ASN A 143 4.43 -11.89 9.00
N TRP A 144 4.21 -10.84 9.79
CA TRP A 144 4.56 -9.47 9.44
C TRP A 144 5.97 -9.10 9.92
N PRO A 145 6.65 -8.17 9.24
CA PRO A 145 7.94 -7.67 9.70
C PRO A 145 7.84 -7.05 11.10
N THR A 146 8.82 -7.35 11.94
CA THR A 146 8.89 -6.87 13.33
C THR A 146 10.14 -6.04 13.58
N LYS A 147 10.07 -5.16 14.59
CA LYS A 147 11.22 -4.43 15.12
C LYS A 147 11.28 -4.52 16.63
N THR A 148 12.49 -4.49 17.17
CA THR A 148 12.73 -4.33 18.60
C THR A 148 12.67 -2.86 18.97
N LEU A 149 11.88 -2.52 20.00
CA LEU A 149 11.78 -1.15 20.49
C LEU A 149 13.10 -0.73 21.17
N LYS A 150 13.70 0.36 20.67
CA LYS A 150 15.00 0.88 21.16
C LYS A 150 14.86 1.84 22.34
N SER A 151 13.67 2.37 22.59
CA SER A 151 13.40 3.37 23.63
C SER A 151 11.97 3.26 24.18
N GLY A 152 11.68 4.00 25.26
CA GLY A 152 10.37 4.07 25.91
C GLY A 152 10.10 2.94 26.92
N PRO A 153 8.91 2.95 27.55
CA PRO A 153 8.56 2.01 28.63
C PRO A 153 8.57 0.53 28.23
N ARG A 154 8.45 0.26 26.92
CA ARG A 154 8.43 -1.11 26.35
C ARG A 154 9.74 -1.45 25.61
N LYS A 155 10.85 -0.78 25.92
CA LYS A 155 12.16 -1.06 25.33
C LYS A 155 12.51 -2.54 25.42
N GLY A 156 13.08 -3.10 24.35
CA GLY A 156 13.45 -4.52 24.28
C GLY A 156 12.31 -5.43 23.81
N THR A 157 11.06 -4.97 23.76
CA THR A 157 9.95 -5.77 23.22
C THR A 157 9.94 -5.76 21.69
N ILE A 158 9.48 -6.87 21.11
CA ILE A 158 9.28 -7.03 19.66
C ILE A 158 7.86 -6.57 19.31
N THR A 159 7.73 -5.70 18.30
CA THR A 159 6.44 -5.25 17.78
C THR A 159 6.43 -5.29 16.26
N ILE A 160 5.25 -5.48 15.67
CA ILE A 160 5.04 -5.34 14.23
C ILE A 160 5.41 -3.91 13.80
N VAL A 161 6.08 -3.78 12.65
CA VAL A 161 6.43 -2.48 12.07
C VAL A 161 5.19 -1.77 11.53
N GLY A 162 5.20 -0.43 11.47
CA GLY A 162 4.00 0.31 11.05
C GLY A 162 3.67 0.07 9.57
N GLU A 163 4.71 -0.16 8.78
CA GLU A 163 4.67 -0.42 7.35
C GLU A 163 3.98 -1.75 7.00
N ALA A 164 3.79 -2.64 7.98
CA ALA A 164 3.00 -3.86 7.79
C ALA A 164 1.54 -3.55 7.43
N TYR A 165 1.01 -2.41 7.91
CA TYR A 165 -0.32 -1.97 7.50
C TYR A 165 -0.36 -1.57 6.02
N ASP A 166 0.67 -0.88 5.54
CA ASP A 166 0.76 -0.46 4.14
C ASP A 166 0.98 -1.68 3.23
N MET A 167 1.71 -2.71 3.69
CA MET A 167 1.79 -4.02 3.01
C MET A 167 0.43 -4.71 2.91
N ALA A 168 -0.36 -4.70 4.00
CA ALA A 168 -1.69 -5.31 4.00
C ALA A 168 -2.65 -4.58 3.06
N ASP A 169 -2.64 -3.24 3.09
CA ASP A 169 -3.43 -2.41 2.18
C ASP A 169 -3.00 -2.67 0.71
N ALA A 170 -1.69 -2.78 0.43
CA ALA A 170 -1.19 -3.13 -0.92
C ALA A 170 -1.64 -4.51 -1.41
N TRP A 171 -1.72 -5.52 -0.52
CA TRP A 171 -2.32 -6.81 -0.88
C TRP A 171 -3.79 -6.69 -1.22
N VAL A 172 -4.57 -5.87 -0.48
CA VAL A 172 -5.98 -5.61 -0.80
C VAL A 172 -6.12 -5.00 -2.20
N ILE A 173 -5.24 -4.06 -2.57
CA ILE A 173 -5.21 -3.47 -3.91
C ILE A 173 -4.86 -4.52 -4.98
N ALA A 174 -3.81 -5.31 -4.76
CA ALA A 174 -3.38 -6.34 -5.70
C ALA A 174 -4.47 -7.41 -5.92
N ASN A 175 -5.08 -7.89 -4.83
CA ASN A 175 -6.13 -8.91 -4.89
C ASN A 175 -7.42 -8.39 -5.53
N ALA A 176 -7.80 -7.14 -5.23
CA ALA A 176 -8.93 -6.52 -5.91
C ALA A 176 -8.68 -6.36 -7.43
N GLY A 177 -7.48 -5.96 -7.81
CA GLY A 177 -7.06 -5.90 -9.21
C GLY A 177 -7.11 -7.26 -9.89
N PHE A 178 -6.57 -8.29 -9.24
CA PHE A 178 -6.63 -9.67 -9.70
C PHE A 178 -8.06 -10.17 -9.92
N VAL A 179 -8.98 -9.90 -8.98
CA VAL A 179 -10.40 -10.26 -9.11
C VAL A 179 -11.05 -9.51 -10.26
N LYS A 180 -10.70 -8.24 -10.49
CA LYS A 180 -11.25 -7.41 -11.56
C LYS A 180 -10.74 -7.78 -12.95
N SER A 181 -9.57 -8.41 -13.05
CA SER A 181 -8.96 -8.86 -14.30
C SER A 181 -9.32 -10.30 -14.70
N LYS A 182 -10.09 -11.02 -13.89
CA LYS A 182 -10.71 -12.30 -14.24
C LYS A 182 -12.01 -12.10 -15.00
#